data_AF-A0A954Z7F2-F1
#
_entry.id   AF-A0A954Z7F2-F1
#
_cell.length_a   1.000
_cell.length_b   1.000
_cell.length_c   1.000
_cell.angle_alpha   90.00
_cell.angle_beta   90.00
_cell.angle_gamma   90.00
#
_symmetry.space_group_name_H-M   'P 1'
#
loop_
_entity.id
_entity.type
_entity.pdbx_description
1 polymer ?
#
loop_
_entity_poly.entity_id
_entity_poly.type
_entity_poly.pdbx_seq_one_letter_code
_entity_poly.pdbx_strand_id
1 'polypeptide(L)'
;MIIANVPEDTGSDNPLLAQVRAFAERENTIVVEISAAIEAQIADLDDDDKTLFLADLGMDEPGLNRVIRAAYRLLGLQTYFTAGEKEVRAWTVRIGATAPQAAGVIHTDF
;
A
#
# COMPACT_ATOMS: atom_id res chain seq x y z
N MET A 1 -5.75 10.57 4.58
CA MET A 1 -5.56 9.85 3.31
C MET A 1 -6.92 9.69 2.68
N ILE A 2 -7.04 9.97 1.38
CA ILE A 2 -8.24 9.74 0.58
C ILE A 2 -7.94 8.61 -0.40
N ILE A 3 -8.82 7.63 -0.48
CA ILE A 3 -8.76 6.57 -1.48
C ILE A 3 -9.71 6.98 -2.61
N ALA A 4 -9.15 7.37 -3.75
CA ALA A 4 -9.91 7.80 -4.91
C ALA A 4 -10.17 6.60 -5.81
N ASN A 5 -11.40 6.08 -5.76
CA ASN A 5 -11.84 5.04 -6.67
C ASN A 5 -12.04 5.63 -8.08
N VAL A 6 -11.34 5.10 -9.08
CA VAL A 6 -11.41 5.55 -10.47
C VAL A 6 -11.81 4.43 -11.41
N PRO A 7 -12.50 4.73 -12.53
CA PRO A 7 -12.73 3.75 -13.60
C PRO A 7 -11.42 3.19 -14.18
N GLU A 8 -11.52 2.00 -14.77
CA GLU A 8 -10.40 1.29 -15.41
C GLU A 8 -9.77 2.10 -16.55
N ASP A 9 -10.62 2.74 -17.36
CA ASP A 9 -10.22 3.51 -18.55
C ASP A 9 -10.12 5.02 -18.25
N THR A 10 -9.55 5.36 -17.10
CA THR A 10 -9.21 6.77 -16.85
C THR A 10 -7.93 7.13 -17.58
N GLY A 11 -8.08 7.52 -18.85
CA GLY A 11 -7.17 8.48 -19.46
C GLY A 11 -6.92 9.65 -18.49
N SER A 12 -5.79 10.33 -18.65
CA SER A 12 -5.15 11.23 -17.68
C SER A 12 -5.97 12.46 -17.21
N ASP A 13 -7.26 12.54 -17.55
CA ASP A 13 -8.08 13.75 -17.49
C ASP A 13 -9.45 13.50 -16.84
N ASN A 14 -9.47 12.94 -15.62
CA ASN A 14 -10.69 12.83 -14.80
C ASN A 14 -10.91 14.11 -13.97
N PRO A 15 -11.93 14.95 -14.25
CA PRO A 15 -12.14 16.21 -13.54
C PRO A 15 -12.50 16.02 -12.06
N LEU A 16 -13.11 14.90 -11.68
CA LEU A 16 -13.41 14.58 -10.29
C LEU A 16 -12.12 14.25 -9.53
N LEU A 17 -11.19 13.55 -10.17
CA LEU A 17 -9.90 13.24 -9.57
C LEU A 17 -9.08 14.53 -9.33
N ALA A 18 -9.10 15.47 -10.28
CA ALA A 18 -8.47 16.77 -10.11
C ALA A 18 -9.05 17.54 -8.90
N GLN A 19 -10.37 17.51 -8.72
CA GLN A 19 -11.03 18.12 -7.55
C GLN A 19 -10.64 17.43 -6.24
N VAL A 20 -10.54 16.10 -6.22
CA VAL A 20 -10.10 15.34 -5.04
C VAL A 20 -8.65 15.68 -4.68
N ARG A 21 -7.75 15.79 -5.68
CA ARG A 21 -6.35 16.20 -5.47
C ARG A 21 -6.27 17.62 -4.89
N ALA A 22 -7.00 18.57 -5.46
CA ALA A 22 -7.05 19.95 -4.96
C ALA A 22 -7.62 20.03 -3.52
N PHE A 23 -8.65 19.24 -3.21
CA PHE A 23 -9.16 19.14 -1.84
C PHE A 23 -8.11 18.58 -0.89
N ALA A 24 -7.42 17.51 -1.28
CA ALA A 24 -6.42 16.86 -0.45
C ALA A 24 -5.22 17.77 -0.12
N GLU A 25 -4.78 18.59 -1.09
CA GLU A 25 -3.74 19.59 -0.88
C GLU A 25 -4.13 20.62 0.18
N ARG A 26 -5.38 21.15 0.13
CA ARG A 26 -5.87 22.10 1.14
C ARG A 26 -5.94 21.47 2.53
N GLU A 27 -6.31 20.20 2.63
CA GLU A 27 -6.42 19.48 3.90
C GLU A 27 -5.10 18.83 4.34
N ASN A 28 -4.00 19.09 3.63
CA ASN A 28 -2.67 18.50 3.87
C ASN A 28 -2.72 16.97 4.04
N THR A 29 -3.41 16.30 3.11
CA THR A 29 -3.57 14.84 3.11
C THR A 29 -3.20 14.24 1.77
N ILE A 30 -2.90 12.94 1.76
CA ILE A 30 -2.51 12.23 0.54
C ILE A 30 -3.72 11.62 -0.17
N VAL A 31 -3.66 11.54 -1.49
CA VAL A 31 -4.60 10.79 -2.34
C VAL A 31 -3.91 9.52 -2.84
N VAL A 32 -4.62 8.40 -2.77
CA VAL A 32 -4.20 7.14 -3.39
C VAL A 32 -5.28 6.74 -4.39
N GLU A 33 -4.89 6.71 -5.67
CA GLU A 33 -5.76 6.31 -6.77
C GLU A 33 -5.78 4.79 -6.92
N ILE A 34 -6.97 4.24 -7.12
CA ILE A 34 -7.19 2.80 -7.28
C ILE A 34 -8.46 2.55 -8.09
N SER A 35 -8.46 1.51 -8.93
CA SER A 35 -9.70 1.03 -9.55
C SER A 35 -10.20 -0.17 -8.75
N ALA A 36 -11.24 0.03 -7.94
CA ALA A 36 -11.81 -1.05 -7.14
C ALA A 36 -12.32 -2.21 -8.01
N ALA A 37 -12.71 -1.95 -9.26
CA ALA A 37 -13.11 -2.97 -10.23
C ALA A 37 -11.93 -3.84 -10.66
N ILE A 38 -10.78 -3.23 -10.99
CA ILE A 38 -9.55 -3.95 -11.33
C ILE A 38 -9.06 -4.75 -10.12
N GLU A 39 -9.06 -4.17 -8.92
CA GLU A 39 -8.61 -4.90 -7.72
C GLU A 39 -9.49 -6.10 -7.38
N ALA A 40 -10.80 -6.01 -7.61
CA ALA A 40 -11.71 -7.14 -7.41
C ALA A 40 -11.39 -8.28 -8.39
N GLN A 41 -11.11 -7.96 -9.66
CA GLN A 41 -10.67 -8.95 -10.65
C GLN A 41 -9.36 -9.60 -10.23
N ILE A 42 -8.35 -8.79 -9.85
CA ILE A 42 -7.05 -9.28 -9.36
C ILE A 42 -7.23 -10.22 -8.16
N ALA A 43 -8.16 -9.92 -7.24
CA ALA A 43 -8.36 -10.71 -6.03
C ALA A 43 -8.85 -12.15 -6.31
N ASP A 44 -9.55 -12.38 -7.42
CA ASP A 44 -10.10 -13.67 -7.81
C ASP A 44 -9.14 -14.52 -8.68
N LEU A 45 -8.04 -13.92 -9.16
CA LEU A 45 -7.02 -14.61 -9.97
C LEU A 45 -6.03 -15.41 -9.10
N ASP A 46 -5.45 -16.46 -9.68
CA ASP A 46 -4.26 -17.12 -9.10
C ASP A 46 -2.98 -16.30 -9.38
N ASP A 47 -1.86 -16.72 -8.81
CA ASP A 47 -0.63 -15.90 -8.85
C ASP A 47 -0.02 -15.80 -10.26
N ASP A 48 -0.17 -16.83 -11.09
CA ASP A 48 0.33 -16.83 -12.47
C ASP A 48 -0.54 -15.90 -13.33
N ASP A 49 -1.87 -16.02 -13.20
CA ASP A 49 -2.83 -15.17 -13.92
C ASP A 49 -2.76 -13.71 -13.48
N LYS A 50 -2.57 -13.44 -12.17
CA LYS A 50 -2.35 -12.08 -11.65
C LYS A 50 -1.16 -11.40 -12.31
N THR A 51 -0.07 -12.14 -12.46
CA THR A 51 1.17 -11.59 -13.04
C THR A 51 0.97 -11.19 -14.49
N LEU A 52 0.29 -12.03 -15.28
CA LEU A 52 -0.05 -11.73 -16.66
C LEU A 52 -1.02 -10.55 -16.77
N PHE A 53 -2.08 -10.54 -15.96
CA PHE A 53 -3.10 -9.49 -15.96
C PHE A 53 -2.51 -8.11 -15.61
N LEU A 54 -1.62 -8.05 -14.61
CA LEU A 54 -0.91 -6.81 -14.26
C LEU A 54 -0.01 -6.33 -15.42
N ALA A 55 0.70 -7.24 -16.07
CA ALA A 55 1.55 -6.91 -17.22
C ALA A 55 0.74 -6.35 -18.39
N ASP A 56 -0.44 -6.92 -18.68
CA ASP A 56 -1.34 -6.44 -19.73
C ASP A 56 -1.87 -5.02 -19.44
N LEU A 57 -2.06 -4.68 -18.16
CA LEU A 57 -2.42 -3.33 -17.71
C LEU A 57 -1.22 -2.37 -17.60
N GLY A 58 0.01 -2.85 -17.83
CA GLY A 58 1.23 -2.07 -17.66
C GLY A 58 1.52 -1.72 -16.20
N MET A 59 1.10 -2.56 -15.26
CA MET A 59 1.27 -2.38 -13.82
C MET A 59 2.29 -3.40 -13.28
N ASP A 60 3.19 -2.95 -12.41
CA ASP A 60 4.15 -3.85 -11.74
C ASP A 60 3.58 -4.50 -10.46
N GLU A 61 2.48 -3.95 -9.94
CA GLU A 61 1.85 -4.40 -8.70
C GLU A 61 0.36 -4.02 -8.65
N PRO A 62 -0.47 -4.71 -7.85
CA PRO A 62 -1.83 -4.29 -7.56
C PRO A 62 -1.87 -2.90 -6.91
N GLY A 63 -2.87 -2.10 -7.26
CA GLY A 63 -3.10 -0.80 -6.65
C GLY A 63 -3.40 -0.89 -5.16
N LEU A 64 -3.96 -2.01 -4.68
CA LEU A 64 -4.18 -2.28 -3.27
C LEU A 64 -2.88 -2.25 -2.45
N ASN A 65 -1.75 -2.68 -3.03
CA ASN A 65 -0.45 -2.62 -2.37
C ASN A 65 -0.04 -1.16 -2.06
N ARG A 66 -0.37 -0.22 -2.96
CA ARG A 66 -0.13 1.22 -2.74
C ARG A 66 -0.98 1.76 -1.60
N VAL A 67 -2.24 1.32 -1.49
CA VAL A 67 -3.14 1.67 -0.37
C VAL A 67 -2.59 1.14 0.94
N ILE A 68 -2.18 -0.14 1.00
CA ILE A 68 -1.61 -0.76 2.20
C ILE A 68 -0.38 0.02 2.68
N ARG A 69 0.57 0.32 1.79
CA ARG A 69 1.78 1.07 2.16
C ARG A 69 1.49 2.52 2.55
N ALA A 70 0.51 3.17 1.93
CA ALA A 70 0.08 4.50 2.31
C ALA A 70 -0.57 4.51 3.71
N ALA A 71 -1.44 3.55 4.01
CA ALA A 71 -2.05 3.38 5.32
C ALA A 71 -1.01 3.07 6.40
N TYR A 72 -0.05 2.20 6.10
CA TYR A 72 1.04 1.84 7.02
C TYR A 72 1.88 3.06 7.41
N ARG A 73 2.23 3.90 6.43
CA ARG A 73 2.92 5.19 6.68
C ARG A 73 2.03 6.17 7.45
N LEU A 74 0.74 6.25 7.13
CA LEU A 74 -0.22 7.11 7.82
C LEU A 74 -0.34 6.76 9.31
N LEU A 75 -0.25 5.47 9.67
CA LEU A 75 -0.25 5.00 11.05
C LEU A 75 1.07 5.28 11.80
N GLY A 76 2.06 5.85 11.13
CA GLY A 76 3.39 6.08 11.68
C GLY A 76 4.12 4.78 11.95
N LEU A 77 3.93 3.77 11.10
CA LEU A 77 4.56 2.46 11.22
C LEU A 77 5.77 2.34 10.28
N GLN A 78 6.76 1.55 10.68
CA GLN A 78 7.91 1.16 9.89
C GLN A 78 8.22 -0.33 10.07
N THR A 79 8.94 -0.87 9.10
CA THR A 79 9.33 -2.28 9.06
C THR A 79 10.82 -2.43 9.37
N TYR A 80 11.19 -3.41 10.19
CA TYR A 80 12.55 -3.93 10.28
C TYR A 80 12.54 -5.44 10.02
N PHE A 81 13.71 -6.01 9.75
CA PHE A 81 13.82 -7.42 9.38
C PHE A 81 14.68 -8.20 10.36
N THR A 82 14.25 -9.43 10.64
CA THR A 82 15.13 -10.50 11.10
C THR A 82 15.42 -11.41 9.91
N ALA A 83 16.68 -11.79 9.71
CA ALA A 83 17.09 -12.64 8.60
C ALA A 83 18.03 -13.74 9.10
N GLY A 84 17.71 -14.99 8.78
CA GLY A 84 18.53 -16.17 9.05
C GLY A 84 18.18 -17.28 8.06
N GLU A 85 18.94 -18.38 8.11
CA GLU A 85 18.79 -19.51 7.17
C GLU A 85 17.36 -20.09 7.14
N LYS A 86 16.70 -20.13 8.31
CA LYS A 86 15.36 -20.71 8.45
C LYS A 86 14.22 -19.73 8.16
N GLU A 87 14.46 -18.43 8.34
CA GLU A 87 13.39 -17.43 8.29
C GLU A 87 13.94 -16.05 7.95
N VAL A 88 13.24 -15.36 7.04
CA VAL A 88 13.32 -13.92 6.87
C VAL A 88 11.95 -13.35 7.19
N ARG A 89 11.87 -12.41 8.13
CA ARG A 89 10.61 -11.88 8.63
C ARG A 89 10.61 -10.36 8.74
N ALA A 90 9.51 -9.77 8.30
CA ALA A 90 9.18 -8.35 8.48
C ALA A 90 8.45 -8.14 9.80
N TRP A 91 8.96 -7.23 10.63
CA TRP A 91 8.38 -6.85 11.92
C TRP A 91 7.91 -5.40 11.88
N THR A 92 6.76 -5.13 12.50
CA THR A 92 6.12 -3.80 12.52
C THR A 92 6.40 -3.09 13.83
N VAL A 93 6.90 -1.86 13.77
CA VAL A 93 7.09 -0.95 14.92
C VAL A 93 6.66 0.46 14.56
N ARG A 94 6.45 1.32 15.57
CA ARG A 94 6.24 2.75 15.30
C ARG A 94 7.55 3.41 14.84
N ILE A 95 7.43 4.42 13.99
CA ILE A 95 8.55 5.28 13.62
C ILE A 95 9.13 5.92 14.88
N GLY A 96 10.47 5.82 15.01
CA GLY A 96 11.20 6.30 16.19
C GLY A 96 11.28 5.32 17.36
N ALA A 97 10.78 4.08 17.22
CA ALA A 97 10.98 3.04 18.23
C ALA A 97 12.48 2.81 18.48
N THR A 98 12.85 2.74 19.76
CA THR A 98 14.21 2.37 20.20
C THR A 98 14.48 0.88 19.98
N ALA A 99 15.75 0.48 20.01
CA ALA A 99 16.13 -0.92 19.84
C ALA A 99 15.45 -1.86 20.87
N PRO A 100 15.37 -1.55 22.19
CA PRO A 100 14.66 -2.40 23.15
C PRO A 100 13.17 -2.52 22.84
N GLN A 101 12.50 -1.41 22.48
CA GLN A 101 11.09 -1.45 22.09
C GLN A 101 10.85 -2.32 20.84
N ALA A 102 11.76 -2.26 19.86
CA ALA A 102 11.68 -3.09 18.67
C ALA A 102 11.90 -4.58 18.99
N ALA A 103 12.88 -4.90 19.84
CA ALA A 103 13.16 -6.26 20.29
C ALA A 103 12.00 -6.85 21.12
N GLY A 104 11.33 -6.01 21.93
CA GLY A 104 10.14 -6.38 22.69
C GLY A 104 8.96 -6.88 21.83
N VAL A 105 8.91 -6.52 20.54
CA VAL A 105 7.92 -7.06 19.58
C VAL A 105 8.21 -8.51 19.19
N ILE A 106 9.47 -8.95 19.29
CA ILE A 106 9.86 -10.35 19.05
C ILE A 106 9.58 -11.19 20.28
N HIS A 107 10.02 -10.71 21.45
CA HIS A 107 9.80 -11.37 22.74
C HIS A 107 9.81 -10.36 23.88
N THR A 108 8.94 -10.53 24.87
CA THR A 108 8.77 -9.58 25.99
C THR A 108 9.93 -9.55 26.99
N ASP A 109 10.92 -10.42 26.84
CA ASP A 109 12.08 -10.54 27.74
C ASP A 109 13.25 -9.61 27.34
N PHE A 110 13.13 -8.95 26.18
CA PHE A 110 14.11 -8.00 25.66
C PHE A 110 13.95 -6.58 26.22
#